data_AF-A0A316BWD9-F1
#
_entry.id   AF-A0A316BWD9-F1
#
_cell.length_a   1.000
_cell.length_b   1.000
_cell.length_c   1.000
_cell.angle_alpha   90.00
_cell.angle_beta   90.00
_cell.angle_gamma   90.00
#
_symmetry.space_group_name_H-M   'P 1'
#
loop_
_entity.id
_entity.type
_entity.pdbx_description
1 polymer ?
#
loop_
_entity_poly.entity_id
_entity_poly.type
_entity_poly.pdbx_seq_one_letter_code
_entity_poly.pdbx_strand_id
1 'polypeptide(L)'
;MTSTKKFWTLRYIIINATYFAVYSGIHAYASVFLLEKGFSNTLIGITLALANILSVIFQPFIAGLIDKQGKLTNRNVSMASTALLLIGSVLLLLIKNGIVVIFIIFALIYMVQMVYQPIITAMYFEYEAAGCHIYYGLARGLGSAGFAVTSFFTGRAIGKFGVSILMILDIIFLSIALVVLYFFKKPKVEAPKLEKNEVAHNNLISFIKTYPGFMLFVAAAVCFFFAHNAINDYMIQIITPLGGTEAQMGTAVFIAALLELPTMALIDKIMKKISVKNLLLISGTAFLIKTLLMLLAPNMAVVYISQAMQMFAYAVFIPAGAYFVNQTMARLDQVKGQAYINCSITLGGVFSSLVCGRLLDIKGPHFMLIVSLTVTAIGLVIAFLALKVVAISRKSALK
;
A
#
# COMPACT_ATOMS: atom_id res chain seq x y z
N MET A 1 -30.90 -7.30 9.14
CA MET A 1 -29.62 -7.28 9.91
C MET A 1 -29.93 -7.11 11.38
N THR A 2 -29.50 -8.03 12.24
CA THR A 2 -29.68 -7.93 13.71
C THR A 2 -28.87 -6.76 14.29
N SER A 3 -29.39 -6.11 15.34
CA SER A 3 -28.82 -4.89 15.96
C SER A 3 -27.34 -5.06 16.34
N THR A 4 -26.97 -6.22 16.90
CA THR A 4 -25.60 -6.54 17.33
C THR A 4 -24.60 -6.62 16.16
N LYS A 5 -25.01 -7.12 14.98
CA LYS A 5 -24.13 -7.19 13.80
C LYS A 5 -23.80 -5.81 13.24
N LYS A 6 -24.77 -4.88 13.28
CA LYS A 6 -24.57 -3.49 12.86
C LYS A 6 -23.52 -2.80 13.74
N PHE A 7 -23.50 -3.10 15.03
CA PHE A 7 -22.60 -2.48 15.99
C PHE A 7 -21.13 -2.88 15.82
N TRP A 8 -20.83 -4.18 15.66
CA TRP A 8 -19.47 -4.66 15.40
C TRP A 8 -18.91 -4.12 14.09
N THR A 9 -19.73 -4.15 13.04
CA THR A 9 -19.37 -3.65 11.71
C THR A 9 -19.06 -2.15 11.76
N LEU A 10 -19.89 -1.35 12.42
CA LEU A 10 -19.68 0.10 12.53
C LEU A 10 -18.36 0.44 13.23
N ARG A 11 -18.05 -0.20 14.35
CA ARG A 11 -16.78 0.03 15.06
C ARG A 11 -15.57 -0.35 14.22
N TYR A 12 -15.65 -1.48 13.50
CA TYR A 12 -14.59 -1.91 12.61
C TYR A 12 -14.43 -1.00 11.38
N ILE A 13 -15.53 -0.45 10.85
CA ILE A 13 -15.53 0.62 9.83
C ILE A 13 -14.75 1.82 10.34
N ILE A 14 -15.04 2.30 11.56
CA ILE A 14 -14.38 3.49 12.11
C ILE A 14 -12.88 3.23 12.26
N ILE A 15 -12.47 2.07 12.77
CA ILE A 15 -11.04 1.68 12.88
C ILE A 15 -10.35 1.69 11.51
N ASN A 16 -10.99 1.14 10.47
CA ASN A 16 -10.43 1.17 9.12
C ASN A 16 -10.38 2.58 8.55
N ALA A 17 -11.45 3.36 8.71
CA ALA A 17 -11.53 4.72 8.19
C ALA A 17 -10.48 5.64 8.82
N THR A 18 -10.27 5.57 10.14
CA THR A 18 -9.24 6.35 10.82
C THR A 18 -7.83 5.87 10.46
N TYR A 19 -7.62 4.55 10.33
CA TYR A 19 -6.34 4.01 9.84
C TYR A 19 -5.97 4.59 8.46
N PHE A 20 -6.90 4.54 7.52
CA PHE A 20 -6.69 5.03 6.16
C PHE A 20 -6.64 6.55 6.05
N ALA A 21 -7.32 7.27 6.95
CA ALA A 21 -7.16 8.72 7.07
C ALA A 21 -5.74 9.11 7.51
N VAL A 22 -5.20 8.44 8.53
CA VAL A 22 -3.81 8.64 8.99
C VAL A 22 -2.81 8.17 7.94
N TYR A 23 -3.13 7.09 7.20
CA TYR A 23 -2.32 6.65 6.06
C TYR A 23 -2.20 7.73 4.99
N SER A 24 -3.26 8.53 4.76
CA SER A 24 -3.16 9.69 3.86
C SER A 24 -2.12 10.70 4.34
N GLY A 25 -2.12 11.08 5.62
CA GLY A 25 -1.14 12.00 6.19
C GLY A 25 0.30 11.45 6.16
N ILE A 26 0.51 10.28 6.77
CA ILE A 26 1.84 9.69 6.98
C ILE A 26 2.44 9.11 5.69
N HIS A 27 1.63 8.64 4.75
CA HIS A 27 2.12 8.04 3.50
C HIS A 27 1.96 8.99 2.31
N ALA A 28 0.72 9.37 1.95
CA ALA A 28 0.50 10.17 0.75
C ALA A 28 1.13 11.58 0.85
N TYR A 29 1.05 12.22 2.01
CA TYR A 29 1.66 13.55 2.25
C TYR A 29 3.03 13.49 2.94
N ALA A 30 3.66 12.31 3.03
CA ALA A 30 4.95 12.13 3.68
C ALA A 30 6.01 13.12 3.18
N SER A 31 6.13 13.20 1.85
CA SER A 31 7.13 14.07 1.24
C SER A 31 6.82 15.56 1.44
N VAL A 32 5.55 15.96 1.47
CA VAL A 32 5.16 17.35 1.77
C VAL A 32 5.62 17.73 3.17
N PHE A 33 5.35 16.86 4.16
CA PHE A 33 5.77 17.09 5.54
C PHE A 33 7.29 17.17 5.68
N LEU A 34 8.03 16.23 5.10
CA LEU A 34 9.47 16.17 5.25
C LEU A 34 10.20 17.29 4.50
N LEU A 35 9.72 17.72 3.32
CA LEU A 35 10.24 18.88 2.62
C LEU A 35 10.12 20.16 3.46
N GLU A 36 8.95 20.39 4.09
CA GLU A 36 8.73 21.53 4.99
C GLU A 36 9.70 21.53 6.17
N LYS A 37 10.09 20.35 6.66
CA LYS A 37 11.09 20.18 7.72
C LYS A 37 12.54 20.27 7.24
N GLY A 38 12.76 20.64 5.97
CA GLY A 38 14.10 20.87 5.40
C GLY A 38 14.82 19.61 4.92
N PHE A 39 14.10 18.51 4.66
CA PHE A 39 14.73 17.30 4.11
C PHE A 39 15.03 17.47 2.62
N SER A 40 16.17 16.94 2.17
CA SER A 40 16.42 16.72 0.74
C SER A 40 15.60 15.53 0.23
N ASN A 41 15.38 15.42 -1.08
CA ASN A 41 14.62 14.31 -1.65
C ASN A 41 15.33 12.97 -1.41
N THR A 42 16.66 12.97 -1.41
CA THR A 42 17.46 11.80 -1.04
C THR A 42 17.16 11.36 0.39
N LEU A 43 17.11 12.30 1.35
CA LEU A 43 16.85 11.95 2.75
C LEU A 43 15.40 11.46 2.94
N ILE A 44 14.43 12.06 2.26
CA ILE A 44 13.04 11.57 2.20
C ILE A 44 13.03 10.13 1.71
N GLY A 45 13.71 9.85 0.60
CA GLY A 45 13.84 8.51 0.04
C GLY A 45 14.44 7.49 1.02
N ILE A 46 15.50 7.87 1.73
CA ILE A 46 16.11 7.02 2.76
C ILE A 46 15.12 6.77 3.91
N THR A 47 14.39 7.78 4.37
CA THR A 47 13.39 7.65 5.43
C THR A 47 12.30 6.65 5.05
N LEU A 48 11.68 6.81 3.88
CA LEU A 48 10.59 5.95 3.41
C LEU A 48 11.08 4.52 3.15
N ALA A 49 12.25 4.36 2.52
CA ALA A 49 12.83 3.05 2.26
C ALA A 49 13.17 2.30 3.55
N LEU A 50 13.82 2.97 4.51
CA LEU A 50 14.17 2.37 5.80
C LEU A 50 12.91 1.94 6.55
N ALA A 51 11.90 2.80 6.61
CA ALA A 51 10.63 2.48 7.27
C ALA A 51 9.93 1.27 6.63
N ASN A 52 9.91 1.20 5.28
CA ASN A 52 9.34 0.06 4.55
C ASN A 52 10.12 -1.24 4.80
N ILE A 53 11.46 -1.22 4.72
CA ILE A 53 12.31 -2.39 4.98
C ILE A 53 12.08 -2.91 6.41
N LEU A 54 12.13 -2.01 7.39
CA LEU A 54 11.88 -2.37 8.78
C LEU A 54 10.47 -2.93 8.96
N SER A 55 9.45 -2.35 8.31
CA SER A 55 8.08 -2.85 8.44
C SER A 55 7.94 -4.32 8.00
N VAL A 56 8.59 -4.71 6.89
CA VAL A 56 8.59 -6.11 6.41
C VAL A 56 9.26 -7.06 7.40
N ILE A 57 10.31 -6.62 8.08
CA ILE A 57 11.02 -7.42 9.10
C ILE A 57 10.17 -7.53 10.38
N PHE A 58 9.54 -6.43 10.81
CA PHE A 58 8.78 -6.36 12.05
C PHE A 58 7.39 -7.02 11.94
N GLN A 59 6.75 -7.03 10.78
CA GLN A 59 5.44 -7.69 10.57
C GLN A 59 5.39 -9.14 11.09
N PRO A 60 6.26 -10.08 10.65
CA PRO A 60 6.26 -11.46 11.14
C PRO A 60 6.69 -11.57 12.61
N PHE A 61 7.60 -10.70 13.07
CA PHE A 61 8.01 -10.67 14.48
C PHE A 61 6.84 -10.35 15.40
N ILE A 62 6.07 -9.29 15.09
CA ILE A 62 4.89 -8.89 15.85
C ILE A 62 3.80 -9.95 15.77
N ALA A 63 3.57 -10.55 14.59
CA ALA A 63 2.63 -11.67 14.45
C ALA A 63 3.00 -12.85 15.36
N GLY A 64 4.29 -13.24 15.41
CA GLY A 64 4.78 -14.30 16.28
C GLY A 64 4.69 -13.97 17.78
N LEU A 65 4.71 -12.70 18.17
CA LEU A 65 4.45 -12.27 19.55
C LEU A 65 2.97 -12.35 19.92
N ILE A 66 2.06 -12.06 18.98
CA ILE A 66 0.61 -12.15 19.17
C ILE A 66 0.15 -13.61 19.24
N ASP A 67 0.75 -14.50 18.44
CA ASP A 67 0.43 -15.93 18.41
C ASP A 67 0.77 -16.65 19.73
N LYS A 68 1.67 -16.08 20.56
CA LYS A 68 1.97 -16.62 21.90
C LYS A 68 0.83 -16.32 22.87
N GLN A 69 0.38 -17.32 23.61
CA GLN A 69 -0.60 -17.12 24.67
C GLN A 69 -0.09 -16.08 25.68
N GLY A 70 -0.82 -14.97 25.87
CA GLY A 70 -0.37 -13.88 26.73
C GLY A 70 -1.22 -12.61 26.60
N LYS A 71 -0.64 -11.50 27.08
CA LYS A 71 -1.30 -10.17 27.10
C LYS A 71 -1.32 -9.47 25.73
N LEU A 72 -0.51 -9.91 24.77
CA LEU A 72 -0.39 -9.32 23.43
C LEU A 72 -1.46 -9.91 22.51
N THR A 73 -2.63 -9.28 22.48
CA THR A 73 -3.70 -9.60 21.52
C THR A 73 -3.65 -8.65 20.33
N ASN A 74 -4.27 -9.00 19.19
CA ASN A 74 -4.34 -8.09 18.04
C ASN A 74 -4.91 -6.72 18.42
N ARG A 75 -5.90 -6.70 19.31
CA ARG A 75 -6.49 -5.46 19.86
C ARG A 75 -5.48 -4.66 20.68
N ASN A 76 -4.75 -5.29 21.61
CA ASN A 76 -3.81 -4.59 22.48
C ASN A 76 -2.61 -4.06 21.68
N VAL A 77 -2.13 -4.83 20.69
CA VAL A 77 -1.08 -4.34 19.78
C VAL A 77 -1.62 -3.22 18.90
N SER A 78 -2.86 -3.31 18.39
CA SER A 78 -3.51 -2.20 17.66
C SER A 78 -3.59 -0.91 18.49
N MET A 79 -3.94 -1.03 19.78
CA MET A 79 -3.94 0.12 20.70
C MET A 79 -2.54 0.68 20.92
N ALA A 80 -1.53 -0.18 21.09
CA ALA A 80 -0.14 0.24 21.23
C ALA A 80 0.38 0.94 19.96
N SER A 81 0.11 0.40 18.77
CA SER A 81 0.42 1.03 17.49
C SER A 81 -0.26 2.40 17.37
N THR A 82 -1.56 2.48 17.68
CA THR A 82 -2.31 3.75 17.66
C THR A 82 -1.71 4.78 18.63
N ALA A 83 -1.35 4.36 19.84
CA ALA A 83 -0.72 5.23 20.83
C ALA A 83 0.67 5.71 20.40
N LEU A 84 1.49 4.83 19.81
CA LEU A 84 2.82 5.19 19.29
C LEU A 84 2.72 6.19 18.13
N LEU A 85 1.77 5.98 17.21
CA LEU A 85 1.48 6.92 16.13
C LEU A 85 1.02 8.28 16.69
N LEU A 86 0.16 8.26 17.72
CA LEU A 86 -0.36 9.47 18.35
C LEU A 86 0.76 10.27 19.02
N ILE A 87 1.58 9.59 19.83
CA ILE A 87 2.74 10.20 20.49
C ILE A 87 3.71 10.76 19.44
N GLY A 88 4.03 10.00 18.40
CA GLY A 88 4.91 10.47 17.33
C GLY A 88 4.35 11.69 16.59
N SER A 89 3.04 11.71 16.31
CA SER A 89 2.38 12.86 15.68
C SER A 89 2.41 14.11 16.57
N VAL A 90 2.19 13.96 17.89
CA VAL A 90 2.35 15.05 18.85
C VAL A 90 3.79 15.55 18.90
N LEU A 91 4.77 14.64 18.96
CA LEU A 91 6.19 15.01 18.97
C LEU A 91 6.57 15.77 17.69
N LEU A 92 6.12 15.32 16.51
CA LEU A 92 6.39 15.97 15.23
C LEU A 92 5.69 17.34 15.07
N LEU A 93 4.57 17.54 15.79
CA LEU A 93 3.90 18.84 15.87
C LEU A 93 4.72 19.83 16.74
N LEU A 94 5.31 19.36 17.83
CA LEU A 94 6.06 20.20 18.78
C LEU A 94 7.50 20.46 18.31
N ILE A 95 8.16 19.47 17.72
CA ILE A 95 9.54 19.54 17.27
C ILE A 95 9.61 20.28 15.94
N LYS A 96 10.11 21.52 15.98
CA LYS A 96 10.27 22.37 14.79
C LYS A 96 11.61 22.15 14.08
N ASN A 97 12.67 21.90 14.84
CA ASN A 97 14.05 21.80 14.35
C ASN A 97 14.70 20.47 14.77
N GLY A 98 15.74 20.05 14.06
CA GLY A 98 16.49 18.83 14.37
C GLY A 98 16.17 17.69 13.39
N ILE A 99 16.77 17.75 12.20
CA ILE A 99 16.50 16.85 11.08
C ILE A 99 16.65 15.36 11.45
N VAL A 100 17.64 15.03 12.28
CA VAL A 100 17.91 13.66 12.75
C VAL A 100 16.78 13.15 13.66
N VAL A 101 16.29 13.99 14.57
CA VAL A 101 15.21 13.62 15.48
C VAL A 101 13.91 13.42 14.70
N ILE A 102 13.61 14.34 13.77
CA ILE A 102 12.45 14.24 12.88
C ILE A 102 12.56 12.97 12.02
N PHE A 103 13.74 12.65 11.49
CA PHE A 103 13.99 11.45 10.69
C PHE A 103 13.65 10.19 11.49
N ILE A 104 14.16 10.07 12.73
CA ILE A 104 13.94 8.90 13.58
C ILE A 104 12.45 8.74 13.91
N ILE A 105 11.79 9.82 14.34
CA ILE A 105 10.38 9.78 14.73
C ILE A 105 9.50 9.47 13.50
N PHE A 106 9.75 10.13 12.37
CA PHE A 106 8.96 9.93 11.15
C PHE A 106 9.14 8.50 10.60
N ALA A 107 10.38 7.99 10.52
CA ALA A 107 10.65 6.63 10.10
C ALA A 107 9.95 5.61 11.02
N LEU A 108 9.95 5.86 12.34
CA LEU A 108 9.27 5.00 13.32
C LEU A 108 7.75 5.00 13.11
N ILE A 109 7.10 6.17 13.02
CA ILE A 109 5.63 6.21 12.84
C ILE A 109 5.21 5.63 11.49
N TYR A 110 5.98 5.86 10.43
CA TYR A 110 5.71 5.27 9.12
C TYR A 110 5.82 3.75 9.18
N MET A 111 6.88 3.21 9.80
CA MET A 111 7.05 1.77 9.98
C MET A 111 5.91 1.16 10.80
N VAL A 112 5.54 1.80 11.92
CA VAL A 112 4.40 1.36 12.75
C VAL A 112 3.10 1.37 11.95
N GLN A 113 2.85 2.40 11.13
CA GLN A 113 1.67 2.50 10.27
C GLN A 113 1.59 1.33 9.28
N MET A 114 2.72 0.89 8.71
CA MET A 114 2.78 -0.26 7.81
C MET A 114 2.61 -1.61 8.53
N VAL A 115 3.14 -1.74 9.75
CA VAL A 115 2.94 -2.94 10.60
C VAL A 115 1.50 -3.03 11.13
N TYR A 116 0.80 -1.90 11.26
CA TYR A 116 -0.53 -1.83 11.85
C TYR A 116 -1.63 -2.45 10.95
N GLN A 117 -1.54 -2.32 9.61
CA GLN A 117 -2.58 -2.81 8.69
C GLN A 117 -2.86 -4.32 8.79
N PRO A 118 -1.85 -5.21 8.76
CA PRO A 118 -2.09 -6.65 8.90
C PRO A 118 -2.72 -7.00 10.25
N ILE A 119 -2.41 -6.25 11.31
CA ILE A 119 -2.93 -6.48 12.67
C ILE A 119 -4.43 -6.14 12.72
N ILE A 120 -4.87 -5.04 12.11
CA ILE A 120 -6.31 -4.70 11.98
C ILE A 120 -7.06 -5.81 11.22
N THR A 121 -6.41 -6.39 10.21
CA THR A 121 -7.00 -7.47 9.41
C THR A 121 -7.08 -8.77 10.21
N ALA A 122 -6.01 -9.15 10.93
CA ALA A 122 -6.00 -10.32 11.80
C ALA A 122 -7.02 -10.20 12.94
N MET A 123 -7.18 -9.00 13.50
CA MET A 123 -8.21 -8.70 14.50
C MET A 123 -9.63 -8.99 13.99
N TYR A 124 -9.92 -8.73 12.71
CA TYR A 124 -11.23 -9.09 12.15
C TYR A 124 -11.48 -10.60 12.22
N PHE A 125 -10.54 -11.42 11.74
CA PHE A 125 -10.70 -12.88 11.75
C PHE A 125 -10.81 -13.42 13.18
N GLU A 126 -10.03 -12.87 14.11
CA GLU A 126 -10.12 -13.21 15.54
C GLU A 126 -11.51 -12.92 16.12
N TYR A 127 -12.14 -11.82 15.71
CA TYR A 127 -13.47 -11.40 16.17
C TYR A 127 -14.58 -12.22 15.50
N GLU A 128 -14.46 -12.50 14.21
CA GLU A 128 -15.40 -13.35 13.47
C GLU A 128 -15.42 -14.77 14.07
N ALA A 129 -14.25 -15.33 14.40
CA ALA A 129 -14.13 -16.63 15.08
C ALA A 129 -14.73 -16.64 16.49
N ALA A 130 -14.81 -15.47 17.15
CA ALA A 130 -15.47 -15.30 18.45
C ALA A 130 -16.98 -15.01 18.32
N GLY A 131 -17.58 -15.17 17.12
CA GLY A 131 -19.00 -14.92 16.86
C GLY A 131 -19.36 -13.43 16.65
N CYS A 132 -18.37 -12.53 16.59
CA CYS A 132 -18.59 -11.12 16.26
C CYS A 132 -18.66 -10.93 14.74
N HIS A 133 -19.84 -11.17 14.17
CA HIS A 133 -20.03 -11.06 12.73
C HIS A 133 -19.83 -9.63 12.20
N ILE A 134 -18.83 -9.44 11.33
CA ILE A 134 -18.44 -8.18 10.71
C ILE A 134 -18.49 -8.29 9.18
N TYR A 135 -19.11 -7.31 8.52
CA TYR A 135 -19.07 -7.21 7.06
C TYR A 135 -17.71 -6.66 6.58
N TYR A 136 -16.70 -7.52 6.50
CA TYR A 136 -15.31 -7.13 6.21
C TYR A 136 -15.15 -6.34 4.91
N GLY A 137 -15.72 -6.83 3.80
CA GLY A 137 -15.59 -6.16 2.49
C GLY A 137 -16.14 -4.73 2.51
N LEU A 138 -17.29 -4.51 3.17
CA LEU A 138 -17.86 -3.18 3.36
C LEU A 138 -16.94 -2.30 4.22
N ALA A 139 -16.44 -2.83 5.33
CA ALA A 139 -15.59 -2.07 6.25
C ALA A 139 -14.24 -1.68 5.62
N ARG A 140 -13.60 -2.61 4.92
CA ARG A 140 -12.35 -2.36 4.21
C ARG A 140 -12.55 -1.38 3.05
N GLY A 141 -13.66 -1.49 2.31
CA GLY A 141 -14.03 -0.60 1.22
C GLY A 141 -14.29 0.84 1.69
N LEU A 142 -15.03 1.01 2.79
CA LEU A 142 -15.25 2.33 3.41
C LEU A 142 -13.95 2.92 3.98
N GLY A 143 -13.00 2.09 4.42
CA GLY A 143 -11.64 2.53 4.73
C GLY A 143 -10.93 3.19 3.53
N SER A 144 -10.95 2.53 2.36
CA SER A 144 -10.38 3.11 1.13
C SER A 144 -11.10 4.38 0.68
N ALA A 145 -12.44 4.42 0.78
CA ALA A 145 -13.19 5.64 0.51
C ALA A 145 -12.79 6.77 1.47
N GLY A 146 -12.55 6.44 2.74
CA GLY A 146 -11.98 7.34 3.73
C GLY A 146 -10.60 7.88 3.31
N PHE A 147 -9.69 7.03 2.84
CA PHE A 147 -8.39 7.49 2.31
C PHE A 147 -8.55 8.50 1.16
N ALA A 148 -9.42 8.20 0.19
CA ALA A 148 -9.64 9.08 -0.96
C ALA A 148 -10.17 10.46 -0.49
N VAL A 149 -11.25 10.45 0.29
CA VAL A 149 -11.91 11.66 0.78
C VAL A 149 -10.99 12.47 1.69
N THR A 150 -10.32 11.82 2.64
CA THR A 150 -9.35 12.48 3.53
C THR A 150 -8.22 13.09 2.71
N SER A 151 -7.66 12.38 1.72
CA SER A 151 -6.59 12.93 0.88
C SER A 151 -7.00 14.21 0.16
N PHE A 152 -8.24 14.26 -0.36
CA PHE A 152 -8.79 15.45 -1.02
C PHE A 152 -8.91 16.67 -0.09
N PHE A 153 -9.39 16.44 1.14
CA PHE A 153 -9.57 17.51 2.13
C PHE A 153 -8.25 17.92 2.80
N THR A 154 -7.37 16.96 3.11
CA THR A 154 -6.05 17.21 3.70
C THR A 154 -5.21 18.14 2.82
N GLY A 155 -5.19 17.93 1.50
CA GLY A 155 -4.45 18.81 0.59
C GLY A 155 -4.94 20.26 0.60
N ARG A 156 -6.26 20.45 0.67
CA ARG A 156 -6.87 21.79 0.79
C ARG A 156 -6.62 22.41 2.16
N ALA A 157 -6.62 21.59 3.21
CA ALA A 157 -6.34 22.02 4.56
C ALA A 157 -4.88 22.49 4.66
N ILE A 158 -3.92 21.80 4.04
CA ILE A 158 -2.51 22.23 3.99
C ILE A 158 -2.40 23.60 3.35
N GLY A 159 -3.03 23.83 2.19
CA GLY A 159 -2.99 25.13 1.51
C GLY A 159 -3.58 26.29 2.31
N LYS A 160 -4.48 26.03 3.27
CA LYS A 160 -5.13 27.06 4.11
C LYS A 160 -4.46 27.24 5.48
N PHE A 161 -4.03 26.16 6.11
CA PHE A 161 -3.59 26.13 7.50
C PHE A 161 -2.09 25.80 7.65
N GLY A 162 -1.39 25.55 6.55
CA GLY A 162 0.00 25.11 6.52
C GLY A 162 0.16 23.61 6.80
N VAL A 163 1.38 23.11 6.61
CA VAL A 163 1.72 21.68 6.67
C VAL A 163 1.51 21.07 8.06
N SER A 164 1.58 21.86 9.13
CA SER A 164 1.34 21.42 10.52
C SER A 164 -0.05 20.80 10.72
N ILE A 165 -1.03 21.11 9.86
CA ILE A 165 -2.37 20.52 9.91
C ILE A 165 -2.34 19.00 9.74
N LEU A 166 -1.32 18.44 9.08
CA LEU A 166 -1.15 16.99 8.93
C LEU A 166 -1.12 16.29 10.28
N MET A 167 -0.23 16.74 11.18
CA MET A 167 -0.08 16.14 12.50
C MET A 167 -1.33 16.35 13.36
N ILE A 168 -2.03 17.49 13.20
CA ILE A 168 -3.29 17.76 13.91
C ILE A 168 -4.39 16.78 13.46
N LEU A 169 -4.54 16.56 12.16
CA LEU A 169 -5.50 15.60 11.62
C LEU A 169 -5.18 14.18 12.08
N ASP A 170 -3.90 13.78 12.05
CA ASP A 170 -3.45 12.48 12.55
C ASP A 170 -3.81 12.32 14.03
N ILE A 171 -3.54 13.33 14.87
CA ILE A 171 -3.91 13.32 16.29
C ILE A 171 -5.42 13.13 16.48
N ILE A 172 -6.25 13.83 15.71
CA ILE A 172 -7.72 13.71 15.79
C ILE A 172 -8.16 12.28 15.42
N PHE A 173 -7.73 11.77 14.27
CA PHE A 173 -8.13 10.44 13.80
C PHE A 173 -7.61 9.33 14.71
N LEU A 174 -6.38 9.43 15.21
CA LEU A 174 -5.79 8.46 16.14
C LEU A 174 -6.47 8.50 17.50
N SER A 175 -6.88 9.67 17.99
CA SER A 175 -7.65 9.79 19.23
C SER A 175 -9.01 9.09 19.11
N ILE A 176 -9.72 9.30 17.99
CA ILE A 176 -10.96 8.58 17.69
C ILE A 176 -10.71 7.07 17.62
N ALA A 177 -9.68 6.64 16.89
CA ALA A 177 -9.31 5.24 16.76
C ALA A 177 -9.04 4.59 18.12
N LEU A 178 -8.30 5.27 19.01
CA LEU A 178 -7.93 4.78 20.32
C LEU A 178 -9.15 4.61 21.22
N VAL A 179 -10.08 5.56 21.21
CA VAL A 179 -11.36 5.46 21.93
C VAL A 179 -12.17 4.27 21.42
N VAL A 180 -12.31 4.11 20.11
CA VAL A 180 -13.06 2.99 19.53
C VAL A 180 -12.41 1.65 19.86
N LEU A 181 -11.09 1.51 19.72
CA LEU A 181 -10.35 0.32 20.11
C LEU A 181 -10.49 0.00 21.60
N TYR A 182 -10.51 1.02 22.46
CA TYR A 182 -10.71 0.85 23.90
C TYR A 182 -12.05 0.17 24.21
N PHE A 183 -13.13 0.50 23.49
CA PHE A 183 -14.43 -0.14 23.66
C PHE A 183 -14.68 -1.36 22.76
N PHE A 184 -13.82 -1.62 21.78
CA PHE A 184 -13.89 -2.78 20.89
C PHE A 184 -13.28 -4.00 21.59
N LYS A 185 -14.02 -4.62 22.51
CA LYS A 185 -13.58 -5.82 23.25
C LYS A 185 -14.38 -7.03 22.77
N LYS A 186 -13.73 -8.07 22.25
CA LYS A 186 -14.39 -9.34 21.93
C LYS A 186 -14.83 -10.09 23.21
N PRO A 187 -15.87 -10.93 23.13
CA PRO A 187 -16.20 -11.88 24.19
C PRO A 187 -15.02 -12.83 24.49
N LYS A 188 -14.90 -13.28 25.74
CA LYS A 188 -13.98 -14.36 26.08
C LYS A 188 -14.57 -15.66 25.52
N VAL A 189 -13.92 -16.20 24.50
CA VAL A 189 -14.23 -17.50 23.92
C VAL A 189 -12.94 -18.30 23.91
N GLU A 190 -12.99 -19.56 24.31
CA GLU A 190 -11.84 -20.46 24.19
C GLU A 190 -11.48 -20.57 22.71
N ALA A 191 -10.23 -20.27 22.38
CA ALA A 191 -9.75 -20.34 21.02
C ALA A 191 -9.79 -21.81 20.56
N PRO A 192 -10.36 -22.11 19.38
CA PRO A 192 -10.15 -23.41 18.76
C PRO A 192 -8.65 -23.64 18.60
N LYS A 193 -8.15 -24.81 19.04
CA LYS A 193 -6.76 -25.20 18.78
C LYS A 193 -6.59 -25.32 17.27
N LEU A 194 -5.74 -24.47 16.69
CA LEU A 194 -5.33 -24.58 15.30
C LEU A 194 -4.35 -25.74 15.18
N GLU A 195 -4.78 -26.83 14.56
CA GLU A 195 -3.85 -27.82 14.01
C GLU A 195 -3.12 -27.19 12.81
N LYS A 196 -1.79 -27.08 12.91
CA LYS A 196 -0.92 -26.75 11.77
C LYS A 196 -0.21 -28.01 11.34
N ASN A 197 -0.84 -28.78 10.45
CA ASN A 197 -0.21 -29.87 9.73
C ASN A 197 -0.28 -29.58 8.24
N GLU A 198 0.75 -28.90 7.71
CA GLU A 198 1.20 -29.07 6.32
C GLU A 198 2.49 -28.26 6.10
N VAL A 199 3.47 -28.90 5.44
CA VAL A 199 4.80 -28.32 5.20
C VAL A 199 4.91 -27.93 3.72
N ALA A 200 4.97 -26.63 3.46
CA ALA A 200 5.17 -26.06 2.12
C ALA A 200 6.65 -26.15 1.67
N HIS A 201 6.93 -25.93 0.38
CA HIS A 201 8.31 -25.86 -0.14
C HIS A 201 9.10 -24.72 0.51
N ASN A 202 9.98 -24.99 1.48
CA ASN A 202 10.57 -23.94 2.33
C ASN A 202 11.76 -23.16 1.74
N ASN A 203 12.23 -23.49 0.53
CA ASN A 203 13.42 -22.86 -0.06
C ASN A 203 13.12 -22.04 -1.33
N LEU A 204 13.53 -20.77 -1.34
CA LEU A 204 13.42 -19.83 -2.47
C LEU A 204 14.05 -20.38 -3.75
N ILE A 205 15.22 -21.03 -3.67
CA ILE A 205 15.92 -21.55 -4.85
C ILE A 205 15.11 -22.65 -5.53
N SER A 206 14.47 -23.52 -4.74
CA SER A 206 13.57 -24.56 -5.27
C SER A 206 12.37 -23.91 -5.95
N PHE A 207 11.76 -22.90 -5.31
CA PHE A 207 10.62 -22.18 -5.87
C PHE A 207 10.92 -21.51 -7.21
N ILE A 208 12.09 -20.88 -7.35
CA ILE A 208 12.53 -20.24 -8.60
C ILE A 208 12.68 -21.27 -9.71
N LYS A 209 13.26 -22.43 -9.43
CA LYS A 209 13.45 -23.51 -10.41
C LYS A 209 12.10 -24.10 -10.85
N THR A 210 11.14 -24.22 -9.94
CA THR A 210 9.81 -24.76 -10.23
C THR A 210 8.95 -23.77 -11.01
N TYR A 211 9.00 -22.47 -10.69
CA TYR A 211 8.16 -21.44 -11.30
C TYR A 211 8.96 -20.28 -11.94
N PRO A 212 9.86 -20.56 -12.90
CA PRO A 212 10.78 -19.54 -13.43
C PRO A 212 10.04 -18.42 -14.16
N GLY A 213 9.01 -18.75 -14.95
CA GLY A 213 8.18 -17.75 -15.63
C GLY A 213 7.41 -16.86 -14.65
N PHE A 214 6.97 -17.38 -13.51
CA PHE A 214 6.33 -16.57 -12.47
C PHE A 214 7.35 -15.63 -11.79
N MET A 215 8.54 -16.11 -11.46
CA MET A 215 9.55 -15.27 -10.80
C MET A 215 10.08 -14.16 -11.73
N LEU A 216 10.15 -14.41 -13.04
CA LEU A 216 10.37 -13.36 -14.04
C LEU A 216 9.23 -12.34 -14.04
N PHE A 217 7.97 -12.78 -13.89
CA PHE A 217 6.84 -11.87 -13.75
C PHE A 217 6.90 -11.05 -12.45
N VAL A 218 7.35 -11.64 -11.34
CA VAL A 218 7.59 -10.90 -10.08
C VAL A 218 8.64 -9.81 -10.28
N ALA A 219 9.72 -10.09 -11.01
CA ALA A 219 10.72 -9.08 -11.35
C ALA A 219 10.12 -7.94 -12.22
N ALA A 220 9.27 -8.28 -13.20
CA ALA A 220 8.54 -7.28 -13.97
C ALA A 220 7.60 -6.43 -13.09
N ALA A 221 6.92 -7.05 -12.12
CA ALA A 221 6.07 -6.35 -11.17
C ALA A 221 6.86 -5.35 -10.31
N VAL A 222 8.07 -5.71 -9.86
CA VAL A 222 8.98 -4.75 -9.17
C VAL A 222 9.21 -3.51 -10.03
N CYS A 223 9.42 -3.66 -11.34
CA CYS A 223 9.60 -2.53 -12.26
C CYS A 223 8.33 -1.66 -12.39
N PHE A 224 7.15 -2.28 -12.47
CA PHE A 224 5.88 -1.53 -12.50
C PHE A 224 5.67 -0.75 -11.19
N PHE A 225 5.92 -1.39 -10.05
CA PHE A 225 5.77 -0.76 -8.75
C PHE A 225 6.86 0.26 -8.43
N PHE A 226 8.05 0.14 -9.04
CA PHE A 226 9.06 1.18 -8.97
C PHE A 226 8.52 2.52 -9.48
N ALA A 227 7.98 2.55 -10.71
CA ALA A 227 7.46 3.79 -11.27
C ALA A 227 6.15 4.23 -10.59
N HIS A 228 5.31 3.27 -10.20
CA HIS A 228 4.09 3.56 -9.45
C HIS A 228 4.40 4.28 -8.14
N ASN A 229 5.29 3.71 -7.32
CA ASN A 229 5.64 4.28 -6.02
C ASN A 229 6.44 5.57 -6.18
N ALA A 230 7.36 5.66 -7.16
CA ALA A 230 8.05 6.92 -7.47
C ALA A 230 7.06 8.09 -7.71
N ILE A 231 6.00 7.85 -8.49
CA ILE A 231 4.99 8.88 -8.79
C ILE A 231 4.18 9.25 -7.54
N ASN A 232 3.85 8.29 -6.67
CA ASN A 232 3.05 8.57 -5.47
C ASN A 232 3.89 9.21 -4.36
N ASP A 233 5.07 8.66 -4.06
CA ASP A 233 5.97 9.13 -3.00
C ASP A 233 6.44 10.57 -3.25
N TYR A 234 6.68 10.91 -4.53
CA TYR A 234 7.21 12.21 -4.96
C TYR A 234 6.23 13.05 -5.78
N MET A 235 4.92 12.82 -5.61
CA MET A 235 3.88 13.50 -6.39
C MET A 235 4.02 15.02 -6.29
N ILE A 236 4.25 15.57 -5.09
CA ILE A 236 4.37 17.02 -4.91
C ILE A 236 5.53 17.58 -5.74
N GLN A 237 6.70 16.94 -5.71
CA GLN A 237 7.87 17.35 -6.50
C GLN A 237 7.61 17.29 -8.00
N ILE A 238 6.83 16.33 -8.47
CA ILE A 238 6.47 16.21 -9.88
C ILE A 238 5.58 17.37 -10.32
N ILE A 239 4.59 17.73 -9.49
CA ILE A 239 3.54 18.68 -9.90
C ILE A 239 3.90 20.14 -9.61
N THR A 240 4.76 20.43 -8.63
CA THR A 240 5.12 21.81 -8.27
C THR A 240 5.69 22.61 -9.46
N PRO A 241 6.60 22.06 -10.30
CA PRO A 241 7.06 22.76 -11.52
C PRO A 241 5.95 23.04 -12.54
N LEU A 242 4.83 22.33 -12.47
CA LEU A 242 3.64 22.53 -13.32
C LEU A 242 2.65 23.54 -12.71
N GLY A 243 3.02 24.21 -11.60
CA GLY A 243 2.13 25.05 -10.80
C GLY A 243 1.17 24.27 -9.89
N GLY A 244 1.45 22.98 -9.67
CA GLY A 244 0.68 22.10 -8.80
C GLY A 244 0.85 22.41 -7.31
N THR A 245 -0.25 22.31 -6.57
CA THR A 245 -0.34 22.53 -5.12
C THR A 245 -0.72 21.24 -4.38
N GLU A 246 -0.60 21.23 -3.05
CA GLU A 246 -1.02 20.12 -2.18
C GLU A 246 -2.51 19.80 -2.33
N ALA A 247 -3.35 20.82 -2.56
CA ALA A 247 -4.77 20.64 -2.85
C ALA A 247 -5.01 19.87 -4.16
N GLN A 248 -4.20 20.14 -5.17
CA GLN A 248 -4.27 19.44 -6.46
C GLN A 248 -3.65 18.04 -6.35
N MET A 249 -2.58 17.86 -5.57
CA MET A 249 -2.06 16.53 -5.21
C MET A 249 -3.14 15.67 -4.55
N GLY A 250 -3.84 16.19 -3.54
CA GLY A 250 -4.95 15.50 -2.88
C GLY A 250 -6.09 15.14 -3.83
N THR A 251 -6.36 16.02 -4.80
CA THR A 251 -7.34 15.76 -5.86
C THR A 251 -6.87 14.64 -6.80
N ALA A 252 -5.58 14.62 -7.17
CA ALA A 252 -4.98 13.55 -7.96
C ALA A 252 -5.07 12.18 -7.25
N VAL A 253 -4.71 12.13 -5.97
CA VAL A 253 -4.81 10.91 -5.13
C VAL A 253 -6.27 10.45 -4.99
N PHE A 254 -7.20 11.38 -4.80
CA PHE A 254 -8.63 11.09 -4.76
C PHE A 254 -9.13 10.47 -6.07
N ILE A 255 -8.78 11.04 -7.22
CA ILE A 255 -9.16 10.50 -8.54
C ILE A 255 -8.64 9.08 -8.70
N ALA A 256 -7.36 8.84 -8.39
CA ALA A 256 -6.75 7.51 -8.46
C ALA A 256 -7.52 6.50 -7.60
N ALA A 257 -7.67 6.79 -6.31
CA ALA A 257 -8.31 5.87 -5.34
C ALA A 257 -9.80 5.64 -5.62
N LEU A 258 -10.54 6.67 -6.06
CA LEU A 258 -11.97 6.54 -6.36
C LEU A 258 -12.20 5.62 -7.56
N LEU A 259 -11.37 5.75 -8.60
CA LEU A 259 -11.53 5.00 -9.84
C LEU A 259 -11.03 3.55 -9.77
N GLU A 260 -10.23 3.21 -8.76
CA GLU A 260 -9.86 1.81 -8.46
C GLU A 260 -11.07 0.96 -8.06
N LEU A 261 -11.98 1.52 -7.24
CA LEU A 261 -13.06 0.76 -6.61
C LEU A 261 -14.01 0.09 -7.62
N PRO A 262 -14.54 0.77 -8.65
CA PRO A 262 -15.42 0.14 -9.63
C PRO A 262 -14.70 -0.97 -10.40
N THR A 263 -13.43 -0.78 -10.73
CA THR A 263 -12.67 -1.75 -11.53
C THR A 263 -12.44 -3.04 -10.76
N MET A 264 -12.02 -2.94 -9.50
CA MET A 264 -11.87 -4.12 -8.63
C MET A 264 -13.21 -4.82 -8.40
N ALA A 265 -14.30 -4.07 -8.21
CA ALA A 265 -15.64 -4.65 -8.03
C ALA A 265 -16.15 -5.40 -9.27
N LEU A 266 -15.69 -5.02 -10.47
CA LEU A 266 -16.10 -5.62 -11.73
C LEU A 266 -15.11 -6.67 -12.25
N ILE A 267 -14.02 -6.97 -11.53
CA ILE A 267 -12.94 -7.81 -12.06
C ILE A 267 -13.41 -9.21 -12.47
N ASP A 268 -14.27 -9.86 -11.70
CA ASP A 268 -14.79 -11.19 -12.02
C ASP A 268 -15.61 -11.19 -13.32
N LYS A 269 -16.35 -10.11 -13.59
CA LYS A 269 -17.09 -9.93 -14.85
C LYS A 269 -16.13 -9.69 -16.02
N ILE A 270 -15.07 -8.93 -15.81
CA ILE A 270 -14.03 -8.65 -16.82
C ILE A 270 -13.29 -9.95 -17.18
N MET A 271 -12.94 -10.76 -16.17
CA MET A 271 -12.21 -12.01 -16.34
C MET A 271 -12.98 -13.11 -17.07
N LYS A 272 -14.31 -13.01 -17.17
CA LYS A 272 -15.11 -13.88 -18.05
C LYS A 272 -14.85 -13.62 -19.53
N LYS A 273 -14.34 -12.43 -19.89
CA LYS A 273 -14.11 -12.01 -21.28
C LYS A 273 -12.63 -11.88 -21.63
N ILE A 274 -11.78 -11.54 -20.67
CA ILE A 274 -10.35 -11.30 -20.89
C ILE A 274 -9.54 -12.25 -19.98
N SER A 275 -8.58 -12.96 -20.58
CA SER A 275 -7.70 -13.86 -19.82
C SER A 275 -6.82 -13.10 -18.81
N VAL A 276 -6.48 -13.76 -17.69
CA VAL A 276 -5.60 -13.19 -16.65
C VAL A 276 -4.28 -12.67 -17.22
N LYS A 277 -3.66 -13.45 -18.12
CA LYS A 277 -2.42 -13.04 -18.81
C LYS A 277 -2.59 -11.71 -19.54
N ASN A 278 -3.69 -11.55 -20.28
CA ASN A 278 -3.94 -10.32 -21.03
C ASN A 278 -4.25 -9.14 -20.08
N LEU A 279 -4.97 -9.38 -18.98
CA LEU A 279 -5.21 -8.36 -17.95
C LEU A 279 -3.91 -7.86 -17.32
N LEU A 280 -2.96 -8.76 -17.03
CA LEU A 280 -1.65 -8.36 -16.51
C LEU A 280 -0.83 -7.55 -17.51
N LEU A 281 -0.90 -7.87 -18.81
CA LEU A 281 -0.26 -7.06 -19.86
C LEU A 281 -0.93 -5.70 -20.06
N ILE A 282 -2.27 -5.65 -20.02
CA ILE A 282 -3.04 -4.40 -20.04
C ILE A 282 -2.62 -3.53 -18.85
N SER A 283 -2.52 -4.12 -17.66
CA SER A 283 -2.10 -3.42 -16.45
C SER A 283 -0.67 -2.88 -16.55
N GLY A 284 0.30 -3.70 -16.98
CA GLY A 284 1.68 -3.24 -17.21
C GLY A 284 1.77 -2.11 -18.25
N THR A 285 0.97 -2.21 -19.32
CA THR A 285 0.87 -1.16 -20.34
C THR A 285 0.25 0.12 -19.78
N ALA A 286 -0.78 0.00 -18.93
CA ALA A 286 -1.39 1.14 -18.25
C ALA A 286 -0.43 1.82 -17.27
N PHE A 287 0.43 1.07 -16.56
CA PHE A 287 1.51 1.67 -15.77
C PHE A 287 2.47 2.47 -16.66
N LEU A 288 2.86 1.93 -17.82
CA LEU A 288 3.73 2.62 -18.77
C LEU A 288 3.09 3.93 -19.29
N ILE A 289 1.82 3.86 -19.72
CA ILE A 289 1.06 5.02 -20.20
C ILE A 289 0.89 6.05 -19.07
N LYS A 290 0.57 5.62 -17.85
CA LYS A 290 0.50 6.49 -16.66
C LYS A 290 1.81 7.26 -16.48
N THR A 291 2.95 6.57 -16.49
CA THR A 291 4.25 7.22 -16.33
C THR A 291 4.61 8.14 -17.49
N LEU A 292 4.25 7.76 -18.73
CA LEU A 292 4.45 8.60 -19.91
C LEU A 292 3.63 9.88 -19.85
N LEU A 293 2.35 9.78 -19.48
CA LEU A 293 1.47 10.94 -19.29
C LEU A 293 2.02 11.88 -18.22
N MET A 294 2.57 11.32 -17.13
CA MET A 294 3.21 12.12 -16.08
C MET A 294 4.46 12.84 -16.58
N LEU A 295 5.31 12.16 -17.36
CA LEU A 295 6.52 12.75 -17.96
C LEU A 295 6.19 13.90 -18.91
N LEU A 296 5.14 13.74 -19.72
CA LEU A 296 4.74 14.69 -20.76
C LEU A 296 3.71 15.72 -20.27
N ALA A 297 3.37 15.74 -18.97
CA ALA A 297 2.31 16.59 -18.44
C ALA A 297 2.71 18.08 -18.55
N PRO A 298 1.98 18.91 -19.33
CA PRO A 298 2.23 20.35 -19.39
C PRO A 298 1.51 21.11 -18.26
N ASN A 299 0.52 20.49 -17.61
CA ASN A 299 -0.31 21.08 -16.57
C ASN A 299 -1.02 19.98 -15.76
N MET A 300 -1.76 20.41 -14.73
CA MET A 300 -2.48 19.51 -13.81
C MET A 300 -3.60 18.68 -14.46
N ALA A 301 -4.17 19.10 -15.60
CA ALA A 301 -5.20 18.31 -16.26
C ALA A 301 -4.64 16.97 -16.75
N VAL A 302 -3.43 16.98 -17.32
CA VAL A 302 -2.76 15.74 -17.76
C VAL A 302 -2.32 14.89 -16.57
N VAL A 303 -1.94 15.50 -15.45
CA VAL A 303 -1.66 14.80 -14.19
C VAL A 303 -2.90 14.03 -13.71
N TYR A 304 -4.09 14.64 -13.77
CA TYR A 304 -5.34 13.97 -13.39
C TYR A 304 -5.70 12.83 -14.34
N ILE A 305 -5.48 12.99 -15.65
CA ILE A 305 -5.66 11.91 -16.64
C ILE A 305 -4.69 10.76 -16.34
N SER A 306 -3.43 11.08 -16.02
CA SER A 306 -2.44 10.10 -15.57
C SER A 306 -2.91 9.35 -14.32
N GLN A 307 -3.48 10.05 -13.32
CA GLN A 307 -4.03 9.39 -12.14
C GLN A 307 -5.26 8.53 -12.45
N ALA A 308 -6.09 8.91 -13.43
CA ALA A 308 -7.21 8.07 -13.85
C ALA A 308 -6.75 6.73 -14.45
N MET A 309 -5.56 6.65 -15.04
CA MET A 309 -4.98 5.38 -15.53
C MET A 309 -4.76 4.34 -14.42
N GLN A 310 -4.79 4.76 -13.16
CA GLN A 310 -4.76 3.86 -12.00
C GLN A 310 -5.85 2.77 -12.07
N MET A 311 -7.02 3.09 -12.65
CA MET A 311 -8.10 2.13 -12.85
C MET A 311 -7.68 0.94 -13.73
N PHE A 312 -6.84 1.17 -14.75
CA PHE A 312 -6.38 0.12 -15.65
C PHE A 312 -5.07 -0.52 -15.19
N ALA A 313 -4.29 0.22 -14.40
CA ALA A 313 -3.00 -0.21 -13.87
C ALA A 313 -3.20 -1.00 -12.56
N TYR A 314 -3.12 -0.33 -11.42
CA TYR A 314 -3.15 -0.94 -10.09
C TYR A 314 -4.44 -1.71 -9.82
N ALA A 315 -5.60 -1.15 -10.17
CA ALA A 315 -6.89 -1.76 -9.87
C ALA A 315 -7.11 -3.11 -10.58
N VAL A 316 -6.50 -3.29 -11.75
CA VAL A 316 -6.48 -4.56 -12.48
C VAL A 316 -5.37 -5.47 -11.94
N PHE A 317 -4.18 -4.94 -11.67
CA PHE A 317 -3.01 -5.71 -11.26
C PHE A 317 -3.29 -6.55 -10.01
N ILE A 318 -3.84 -5.93 -8.97
CA ILE A 318 -4.01 -6.55 -7.65
C ILE A 318 -4.85 -7.84 -7.74
N PRO A 319 -6.10 -7.82 -8.24
CA PRO A 319 -6.89 -9.04 -8.37
C PRO A 319 -6.34 -9.97 -9.47
N ALA A 320 -5.89 -9.47 -10.62
CA ALA A 320 -5.37 -10.33 -11.69
C ALA A 320 -4.10 -11.09 -11.26
N GLY A 321 -3.23 -10.46 -10.46
CA GLY A 321 -2.04 -11.09 -9.88
C GLY A 321 -2.42 -12.23 -8.93
N ALA A 322 -3.46 -12.04 -8.12
CA ALA A 322 -3.96 -13.09 -7.25
C ALA A 322 -4.50 -14.29 -8.04
N TYR A 323 -5.29 -14.04 -9.09
CA TYR A 323 -5.77 -15.08 -9.98
C TYR A 323 -4.64 -15.75 -10.78
N PHE A 324 -3.60 -15.02 -11.14
CA PHE A 324 -2.44 -15.56 -11.84
C PHE A 324 -1.70 -16.59 -11.00
N VAL A 325 -1.47 -16.29 -9.72
CA VAL A 325 -0.91 -17.24 -8.75
C VAL A 325 -1.79 -18.49 -8.66
N ASN A 326 -3.11 -18.32 -8.48
CA ASN A 326 -4.04 -19.44 -8.37
C ASN A 326 -4.07 -20.34 -9.62
N GLN A 327 -3.88 -19.77 -10.82
CA GLN A 327 -3.88 -20.52 -12.08
C GLN A 327 -2.52 -21.15 -12.42
N THR A 328 -1.43 -20.69 -11.82
CA THR A 328 -0.06 -21.07 -12.20
C THR A 328 0.56 -22.05 -11.20
N MET A 329 0.16 -22.01 -9.93
CA MET A 329 0.85 -22.72 -8.85
C MET A 329 0.02 -23.85 -8.26
N ALA A 330 0.72 -24.88 -7.79
CA ALA A 330 0.15 -25.91 -6.93
C ALA A 330 -0.40 -25.30 -5.64
N ARG A 331 -1.44 -25.92 -5.07
CA ARG A 331 -2.17 -25.42 -3.90
C ARG A 331 -1.25 -25.01 -2.73
N LEU A 332 -0.25 -25.84 -2.42
CA LEU A 332 0.69 -25.60 -1.31
C LEU A 332 1.63 -24.41 -1.55
N ASP A 333 1.81 -24.00 -2.80
CA ASP A 333 2.72 -22.92 -3.20
C ASP A 333 1.99 -21.57 -3.41
N GLN A 334 0.65 -21.57 -3.52
CA GLN A 334 -0.14 -20.37 -3.78
C GLN A 334 0.08 -19.28 -2.74
N VAL A 335 0.15 -19.62 -1.45
CA VAL A 335 0.41 -18.64 -0.37
C VAL A 335 1.76 -17.94 -0.58
N LYS A 336 2.80 -18.68 -0.96
CA LYS A 336 4.13 -18.11 -1.27
C LYS A 336 4.09 -17.25 -2.53
N GLY A 337 3.35 -17.68 -3.55
CA GLY A 337 3.11 -16.89 -4.75
C GLY A 337 2.49 -15.52 -4.45
N GLN A 338 1.43 -15.48 -3.64
CA GLN A 338 0.80 -14.22 -3.21
C GLN A 338 1.79 -13.35 -2.43
N ALA A 339 2.59 -13.96 -1.56
CA ALA A 339 3.63 -13.26 -0.81
C ALA A 339 4.66 -12.62 -1.75
N TYR A 340 5.12 -13.31 -2.80
CA TYR A 340 6.05 -12.74 -3.78
C TYR A 340 5.45 -11.60 -4.60
N ILE A 341 4.17 -11.67 -4.96
CA ILE A 341 3.47 -10.54 -5.59
C ILE A 341 3.47 -9.33 -4.64
N ASN A 342 3.12 -9.51 -3.37
CA ASN A 342 3.15 -8.41 -2.40
C ASN A 342 4.56 -7.87 -2.17
N CYS A 343 5.58 -8.75 -2.10
CA CYS A 343 6.98 -8.34 -2.03
C CYS A 343 7.40 -7.49 -3.22
N SER A 344 6.86 -7.72 -4.41
CA SER A 344 7.18 -6.90 -5.58
C SER A 344 6.74 -5.44 -5.42
N ILE A 345 5.60 -5.21 -4.76
CA ILE A 345 5.09 -3.87 -4.42
C ILE A 345 6.06 -3.17 -3.48
N THR A 346 6.44 -3.85 -2.40
CA THR A 346 7.33 -3.29 -1.38
C THR A 346 8.74 -3.04 -1.92
N LEU A 347 9.32 -3.99 -2.67
CA LEU A 347 10.62 -3.82 -3.30
C LEU A 347 10.62 -2.69 -4.32
N GLY A 348 9.56 -2.59 -5.13
CA GLY A 348 9.36 -1.46 -6.03
C GLY A 348 9.41 -0.13 -5.27
N GLY A 349 8.72 -0.03 -4.14
CA GLY A 349 8.70 1.15 -3.26
C GLY A 349 10.05 1.47 -2.62
N VAL A 350 10.75 0.47 -2.10
CA VAL A 350 12.07 0.64 -1.50
C VAL A 350 13.07 1.14 -2.54
N PHE A 351 13.12 0.50 -3.72
CA PHE A 351 14.02 0.93 -4.79
C PHE A 351 13.64 2.31 -5.33
N SER A 352 12.35 2.61 -5.53
CA SER A 352 11.91 3.92 -6.01
C SER A 352 12.23 5.01 -5.01
N SER A 353 11.93 4.82 -3.73
CA SER A 353 12.26 5.79 -2.68
C SER A 353 13.78 6.10 -2.68
N LEU A 354 14.66 5.09 -2.70
CA LEU A 354 16.11 5.34 -2.68
C LEU A 354 16.61 6.00 -3.97
N VAL A 355 16.25 5.45 -5.13
CA VAL A 355 16.78 5.89 -6.42
C VAL A 355 16.17 7.23 -6.81
N CYS A 356 14.85 7.35 -6.83
CA CYS A 356 14.15 8.54 -7.31
C CYS A 356 14.37 9.76 -6.41
N GLY A 357 14.49 9.58 -5.09
CA GLY A 357 14.89 10.65 -4.17
C GLY A 357 16.24 11.26 -4.57
N ARG A 358 17.21 10.42 -4.92
CA ARG A 358 18.52 10.90 -5.41
C ARG A 358 18.45 11.53 -6.79
N LEU A 359 17.67 10.96 -7.71
CA LEU A 359 17.51 11.52 -9.06
C LEU A 359 16.89 12.92 -9.04
N LEU A 360 15.92 13.14 -8.13
CA LEU A 360 15.30 14.44 -7.89
C LEU A 360 16.33 15.50 -7.48
N ASP A 361 17.21 15.17 -6.52
CA ASP A 361 18.23 16.11 -6.06
C ASP A 361 19.29 16.44 -7.12
N ILE A 362 19.55 15.54 -8.07
CA ILE A 362 20.57 15.76 -9.12
C ILE A 362 20.02 16.54 -10.31
N LYS A 363 18.87 16.12 -10.87
CA LYS A 363 18.33 16.65 -12.14
C LYS A 363 16.83 16.93 -12.12
N GLY A 364 16.17 16.84 -10.96
CA GLY A 364 14.75 17.14 -10.81
C GLY A 364 13.79 16.07 -11.35
N PRO A 365 12.47 16.36 -11.32
CA PRO A 365 11.41 15.38 -11.55
C PRO A 365 11.35 14.86 -12.98
N HIS A 366 11.74 15.66 -13.98
CA HIS A 366 11.73 15.22 -15.37
C HIS A 366 12.71 14.06 -15.61
N PHE A 367 13.94 14.15 -15.08
CA PHE A 367 14.93 13.06 -15.20
C PHE A 367 14.49 11.82 -14.42
N MET A 368 13.94 12.00 -13.22
CA MET A 368 13.33 10.93 -12.44
C MET A 368 12.26 10.19 -13.25
N LEU A 369 11.35 10.91 -13.91
CA LEU A 369 10.27 10.33 -14.71
C LEU A 369 10.77 9.59 -15.96
N ILE A 370 11.85 10.06 -16.61
CA ILE A 370 12.50 9.31 -17.71
C ILE A 370 13.01 7.95 -17.22
N VAL A 371 13.68 7.93 -16.06
CA VAL A 371 14.19 6.67 -15.48
C VAL A 371 13.02 5.76 -15.11
N SER A 372 11.99 6.28 -14.45
CA SER A 372 10.78 5.51 -14.12
C SER A 372 10.08 4.94 -15.35
N LEU A 373 9.98 5.71 -16.44
CA LEU A 373 9.40 5.26 -17.70
C LEU A 373 10.23 4.12 -18.32
N THR A 374 11.56 4.28 -18.34
CA THR A 374 12.50 3.29 -18.87
C THR A 374 12.42 1.98 -18.08
N VAL A 375 12.42 2.06 -16.74
CA VAL A 375 12.27 0.89 -15.86
C VAL A 375 10.93 0.19 -16.12
N THR A 376 9.84 0.95 -16.27
CA THR A 376 8.51 0.38 -16.56
C THR A 376 8.47 -0.30 -17.93
N ALA A 377 9.11 0.28 -18.95
CA ALA A 377 9.19 -0.30 -20.29
C ALA A 377 9.97 -1.63 -20.27
N ILE A 378 11.10 -1.68 -19.56
CA ILE A 378 11.85 -2.92 -19.32
C ILE A 378 10.96 -3.95 -18.60
N GLY A 379 10.24 -3.52 -17.56
CA GLY A 379 9.26 -4.35 -16.85
C GLY A 379 8.21 -4.95 -17.78
N LEU A 380 7.68 -4.17 -18.73
CA LEU A 380 6.66 -4.63 -19.67
C LEU A 380 7.21 -5.70 -20.62
N VAL A 381 8.44 -5.53 -21.11
CA VAL A 381 9.13 -6.53 -21.92
C VAL A 381 9.35 -7.82 -21.12
N ILE A 382 9.84 -7.71 -19.87
CA ILE A 382 10.03 -8.86 -18.99
C ILE A 382 8.69 -9.56 -18.72
N ALA A 383 7.60 -8.83 -18.45
CA ALA A 383 6.28 -9.41 -18.22
C ALA A 383 5.78 -10.19 -19.43
N PHE A 384 5.97 -9.65 -20.64
CA PHE A 384 5.60 -10.33 -21.88
C PHE A 384 6.36 -11.65 -22.07
N LEU A 385 7.68 -11.64 -21.85
CA LEU A 385 8.52 -12.84 -21.92
C LEU A 385 8.13 -13.86 -20.84
N ALA A 386 7.97 -13.40 -19.59
CA ALA A 386 7.56 -14.22 -18.45
C ALA A 386 6.23 -14.95 -18.72
N LEU A 387 5.22 -14.23 -19.22
CA LEU A 387 3.91 -14.78 -19.52
C LEU A 387 3.91 -15.68 -20.77
N LYS A 388 4.91 -15.58 -21.65
CA LYS A 388 5.15 -16.57 -22.71
C LYS A 388 5.74 -17.86 -22.16
N VAL A 389 6.75 -17.77 -21.28
CA VAL A 389 7.38 -18.93 -20.63
C VAL A 389 6.32 -19.75 -19.87
N VAL A 390 5.47 -19.10 -19.06
CA VAL A 390 4.39 -19.80 -18.33
C VAL A 390 3.44 -20.53 -19.27
N ALA A 391 3.09 -19.94 -20.42
CA ALA A 391 2.19 -20.57 -21.39
C ALA A 391 2.82 -21.81 -22.06
N ILE A 392 4.14 -21.80 -22.29
CA ILE A 392 4.88 -22.94 -22.87
C ILE A 392 4.97 -24.08 -21.86
N SER A 393 5.36 -23.80 -20.62
CA SER A 393 5.46 -24.81 -19.56
C SER A 393 4.14 -25.54 -19.32
N ARG A 394 3.01 -24.81 -19.38
CA ARG A 394 1.67 -25.41 -19.21
C ARG A 394 1.29 -26.34 -20.38
N LYS A 395 1.67 -26.01 -21.61
CA LYS A 395 1.45 -26.88 -22.78
C LYS A 395 2.30 -28.15 -22.72
N SER A 396 3.53 -28.06 -22.19
CA SER A 396 4.42 -29.21 -22.03
C SER A 396 3.98 -30.19 -20.95
N ALA A 397 3.24 -29.72 -19.93
CA ALA A 397 2.73 -30.57 -18.84
C ALA A 397 1.41 -31.30 -19.17
N LEU A 398 0.75 -30.92 -20.27
CA LEU A 398 -0.50 -31.53 -20.77
C LEU A 398 -0.26 -32.54 -21.90
N LYS A 399 0.99 -32.71 -22.33
CA LYS A 399 1.46 -33.76 -23.22
C LYS A 399 2.22 -34.77 -22.39
#